data_AF-A0A1Y0GX23-F1
#
_entry.id   AF-A0A1Y0GX23-F1
#
_cell.length_a   1.000
_cell.length_b   1.000
_cell.length_c   1.000
_cell.angle_alpha   90.00
_cell.angle_beta   90.00
_cell.angle_gamma   90.00
#
_symmetry.space_group_name_H-M   'P 1'
#
loop_
_entity.id
_entity.type
_entity.pdbx_description
1 polymer ?
#
loop_
_entity_poly.entity_id
_entity_poly.type
_entity_poly.pdbx_seq_one_letter_code
_entity_poly.pdbx_strand_id
1 'polypeptide(L)'
;MGKSQSNHNPSTKEIELKTGDILQFRNVRIVTRSGNTTFTYTTQQHTSIIEKFNSETKVATVLQQNSNGRKYVTRDTINLAGVKSGTIWVYKPVPRSSR
;
A
#
# COMPACT_ATOMS: atom_id res chain seq x y z
N MET A 1 -31.64 7.28 -26.78
CA MET A 1 -31.40 7.88 -25.44
C MET A 1 -30.85 6.79 -24.54
N GLY A 2 -29.67 6.81 -23.95
CA GLY A 2 -28.39 7.46 -24.20
C GLY A 2 -27.38 6.52 -23.50
N LYS A 3 -26.41 5.97 -24.22
CA LYS A 3 -25.41 5.09 -23.59
C LYS A 3 -24.51 5.96 -22.72
N SER A 4 -24.57 5.77 -21.40
CA SER A 4 -23.63 6.38 -20.47
C SER A 4 -22.26 5.75 -20.73
N GLN A 5 -21.42 6.46 -21.49
CA GLN A 5 -20.02 6.12 -21.64
C GLN A 5 -19.30 6.55 -20.36
N SER A 6 -18.75 5.58 -19.62
CA SER A 6 -17.87 5.88 -18.51
C SER A 6 -16.59 6.50 -19.05
N ASN A 7 -16.32 7.75 -18.67
CA ASN A 7 -15.08 8.45 -18.97
C ASN A 7 -13.91 7.78 -18.21
N HIS A 8 -13.37 6.69 -18.76
CA HIS A 8 -12.09 6.15 -18.33
C HIS A 8 -10.98 6.94 -19.04
N ASN A 9 -10.31 7.81 -18.30
CA ASN A 9 -9.10 8.48 -18.75
C ASN A 9 -7.95 7.44 -18.80
N PRO A 10 -7.34 7.12 -19.96
CA PRO A 10 -6.51 5.92 -20.12
C PRO A 10 -5.04 6.05 -19.67
N SER A 11 -4.64 7.02 -18.85
CA SER A 11 -3.21 7.29 -18.58
C SER A 11 -2.70 6.98 -17.17
N THR A 12 -3.51 6.45 -16.26
CA THR A 12 -3.01 5.92 -14.98
C THR A 12 -3.23 4.43 -14.98
N LYS A 13 -2.19 3.66 -15.31
CA LYS A 13 -2.19 2.21 -15.08
C LYS A 13 -2.39 2.02 -13.57
N GLU A 14 -3.58 1.58 -13.17
CA GLU A 14 -3.80 1.21 -11.78
C GLU A 14 -2.78 0.14 -11.41
N ILE A 15 -1.96 0.43 -10.40
CA ILE A 15 -0.98 -0.53 -9.91
C ILE A 15 -1.77 -1.56 -9.11
N GLU A 16 -2.02 -2.72 -9.73
CA GLU A 16 -2.57 -3.87 -9.03
C GLU A 16 -1.55 -4.39 -8.02
N LEU A 17 -1.92 -4.38 -6.73
CA LEU A 17 -1.09 -4.90 -5.64
C LEU A 17 -1.50 -6.34 -5.32
N LYS A 18 -0.52 -7.17 -4.98
CA LYS A 18 -0.75 -8.58 -4.62
C LYS A 18 0.07 -9.01 -3.41
N THR A 19 -0.31 -10.13 -2.81
CA THR A 19 0.52 -10.81 -1.80
C THR A 19 1.92 -11.07 -2.34
N GLY A 20 2.92 -10.78 -1.51
CA GLY A 20 4.35 -10.88 -1.84
C GLY A 20 4.95 -9.62 -2.46
N ASP A 21 4.14 -8.65 -2.91
CA ASP A 21 4.69 -7.36 -3.36
C ASP A 21 5.41 -6.65 -2.20
N ILE A 22 6.54 -6.02 -2.51
CA ILE A 22 7.35 -5.27 -1.55
C ILE A 22 7.04 -3.79 -1.72
N LEU A 23 6.67 -3.14 -0.63
CA LEU A 23 6.46 -1.70 -0.55
C LEU A 23 7.74 -1.03 -0.04
N GLN A 24 8.19 0.00 -0.76
CA GLN A 24 9.26 0.89 -0.30
C GLN A 24 8.68 2.28 -0.10
N PHE A 25 8.84 2.82 1.10
CA PHE A 25 8.28 4.12 1.49
C PHE A 25 9.38 5.18 1.53
N ARG A 26 9.08 6.38 1.03
CA ARG A 26 9.87 7.59 1.24
C ARG A 26 8.98 8.78 1.60
N ASN A 27 9.20 9.34 2.79
CA ASN A 27 8.49 10.50 3.35
C ASN A 27 6.97 10.34 3.29
N VAL A 28 6.48 9.14 3.61
CA VAL A 28 5.07 8.78 3.47
C VAL A 28 4.29 9.21 4.70
N ARG A 29 3.15 9.86 4.46
CA ARG A 29 2.14 10.15 5.47
C ARG A 29 0.80 9.60 5.00
N ILE A 30 0.21 8.73 5.81
CA ILE A 30 -1.10 8.11 5.60
C ILE A 30 -2.02 8.55 6.72
N VAL A 31 -3.22 9.01 6.36
CA VAL A 31 -4.25 9.44 7.29
C VAL A 31 -5.52 8.65 7.02
N THR A 32 -5.96 7.90 8.02
CA THR A 32 -7.14 7.04 7.96
C THR A 32 -8.12 7.43 9.06
N ARG A 33 -9.42 7.37 8.79
CA ARG A 33 -10.45 7.57 9.82
C ARG A 33 -11.19 6.27 10.09
N SER A 34 -11.47 5.99 11.36
CA SER A 34 -12.37 4.93 11.79
C SER A 34 -13.30 5.50 12.84
N GLY A 35 -14.58 5.67 12.48
CA GLY A 35 -15.52 6.45 13.28
C GLY A 35 -15.01 7.88 13.52
N ASN A 36 -14.98 8.30 14.80
CA ASN A 36 -14.47 9.61 15.22
C ASN A 36 -12.96 9.65 15.43
N THR A 37 -12.25 8.53 15.25
CA THR A 37 -10.81 8.45 15.48
C THR A 37 -10.04 8.62 14.17
N THR A 38 -9.04 9.51 14.20
CA THR A 38 -8.09 9.68 13.09
C THR A 38 -6.77 8.99 13.42
N PHE A 39 -6.37 8.05 12.59
CA PHE A 39 -5.08 7.37 12.67
C PHE A 39 -4.13 7.98 11.65
N THR A 40 -2.91 8.28 12.10
CA THR A 40 -1.84 8.77 11.23
C THR A 40 -0.68 7.79 11.27
N TYR A 41 -0.27 7.32 10.10
CA TYR A 41 0.96 6.55 9.92
C TYR A 41 1.96 7.42 9.16
N THR A 42 3.16 7.56 9.70
CA THR A 42 4.25 8.32 9.08
C THR A 42 5.53 7.52 9.07
N THR A 43 6.25 7.58 7.95
CA THR A 43 7.60 7.05 7.89
C THR A 43 8.48 7.85 6.91
N GLN A 44 9.72 8.11 7.29
CA GLN A 44 10.69 8.80 6.44
C GLN A 44 11.29 7.85 5.39
N GLN A 45 11.73 6.66 5.81
CA GLN A 45 12.25 5.60 4.97
C GLN A 45 11.88 4.27 5.60
N HIS A 46 11.22 3.39 4.87
CA HIS A 46 10.82 2.09 5.40
C HIS A 46 10.51 1.09 4.29
N THR A 47 10.42 -0.19 4.64
CA THR A 47 9.96 -1.23 3.72
C THR A 47 9.05 -2.23 4.41
N SER A 48 8.13 -2.82 3.65
CA SER A 48 7.27 -3.88 4.12
C SER A 48 6.88 -4.82 2.98
N ILE A 49 6.43 -6.02 3.34
CA ILE A 49 5.94 -7.03 2.39
C ILE A 49 4.44 -7.17 2.57
N ILE A 50 3.67 -7.16 1.47
CA ILE A 50 2.24 -7.41 1.52
C ILE A 50 1.99 -8.89 1.83
N GLU A 51 1.36 -9.17 2.97
CA GLU A 51 0.84 -10.49 3.31
C GLU A 51 -0.54 -10.72 2.70
N LYS A 52 -1.42 -9.71 2.79
CA LYS A 52 -2.77 -9.73 2.24
C LYS A 52 -3.14 -8.34 1.74
N PHE A 53 -3.86 -8.27 0.62
CA PHE A 53 -4.38 -7.02 0.08
C PHE A 53 -5.86 -7.13 -0.26
N ASN A 54 -6.65 -6.12 0.12
CA ASN A 54 -8.02 -5.95 -0.32
C ASN A 54 -8.04 -4.80 -1.35
N SER A 55 -8.33 -5.12 -2.61
CA SER A 55 -8.26 -4.18 -3.73
C SER A 55 -9.40 -3.16 -3.75
N GLU A 56 -10.53 -3.46 -3.13
CA GLU A 56 -11.69 -2.56 -3.04
C GLU A 56 -11.44 -1.45 -2.02
N THR A 57 -11.00 -1.83 -0.82
CA THR A 57 -10.74 -0.90 0.30
C THR A 57 -9.33 -0.32 0.30
N LYS A 58 -8.44 -0.84 -0.55
CA LYS A 58 -7.00 -0.53 -0.60
C LYS A 58 -6.29 -0.74 0.74
N VAL A 59 -6.77 -1.69 1.54
CA VAL A 59 -6.17 -2.06 2.83
C VAL A 59 -5.21 -3.23 2.64
N ALA A 60 -3.97 -3.05 3.09
CA ALA A 60 -2.93 -4.06 3.09
C ALA A 60 -2.62 -4.51 4.53
N THR A 61 -2.56 -5.81 4.75
CA THR A 61 -1.83 -6.39 5.89
C THR A 61 -0.39 -6.62 5.45
N VAL A 62 0.56 -6.11 6.22
CA VAL A 62 1.98 -6.13 5.87
C VAL A 62 2.82 -6.77 6.96
N LEU A 63 3.91 -7.41 6.54
CA LEU A 63 5.00 -7.86 7.40
C LEU A 63 6.16 -6.87 7.29
N GLN A 64 6.68 -6.43 8.43
CA GLN A 64 7.77 -5.46 8.50
C GLN A 64 8.61 -5.67 9.75
N GLN A 65 9.85 -5.22 9.75
CA GLN A 65 10.75 -5.25 10.91
C GLN A 65 11.27 -3.84 11.18
N ASN A 66 11.78 -3.61 12.39
CA ASN A 66 12.32 -2.33 12.83
C ASN A 66 11.26 -1.21 12.82
N SER A 67 10.00 -1.59 12.92
CA SER A 67 8.88 -0.66 13.09
C SER A 67 8.77 -0.29 14.57
N ASN A 68 8.77 1.01 14.87
CA ASN A 68 8.72 1.54 16.25
C ASN A 68 9.79 0.92 17.18
N GLY A 69 11.00 0.69 16.67
CA GLY A 69 12.12 0.13 17.42
C GLY A 69 12.06 -1.38 17.69
N ARG A 70 11.03 -2.09 17.19
CA ARG A 70 10.90 -3.54 17.37
C ARG A 70 11.81 -4.29 16.39
N LYS A 71 12.81 -5.00 16.92
CA LYS A 71 13.82 -5.73 16.13
C LYS A 71 13.38 -7.12 15.65
N TYR A 72 12.09 -7.41 15.66
CA TYR A 72 11.49 -8.65 15.12
C TYR A 72 10.38 -8.30 14.12
N VAL A 73 9.96 -9.28 13.32
CA VAL A 73 8.90 -9.07 12.33
C VAL A 73 7.56 -8.85 13.03
N THR A 74 6.91 -7.73 12.71
CA THR A 74 5.53 -7.42 13.12
C THR A 74 4.59 -7.51 11.94
N ARG A 75 3.32 -7.76 12.26
CA ARG A 75 2.20 -7.70 11.34
C ARG A 75 1.41 -6.43 11.62
N ASP A 76 1.23 -5.58 10.62
CA ASP A 76 0.53 -4.31 10.75
C ASP A 76 -0.47 -4.12 9.60
N THR A 77 -1.45 -3.23 9.77
CA THR A 77 -2.44 -2.89 8.74
C THR A 77 -2.21 -1.46 8.23
N ILE A 78 -2.15 -1.29 6.92
CA ILE A 78 -1.97 -0.01 6.24
C ILE A 78 -3.13 0.21 5.28
N ASN A 79 -3.82 1.34 5.42
CA ASN A 79 -4.83 1.77 4.45
C ASN A 79 -4.19 2.71 3.42
N LEU A 80 -3.93 2.18 2.22
CA LEU A 80 -3.22 2.91 1.16
C LEU A 80 -4.11 3.96 0.48
N ALA A 81 -5.45 3.89 0.61
CA ALA A 81 -6.33 4.98 0.17
C ALA A 81 -6.13 6.26 1.01
N GLY A 82 -5.53 6.15 2.19
CA GLY A 82 -5.26 7.26 3.11
C GLY A 82 -3.98 8.05 2.81
N VAL A 83 -3.19 7.70 1.78
CA VAL A 83 -1.93 8.39 1.47
C VAL A 83 -2.19 9.88 1.19
N LYS A 84 -1.51 10.76 1.93
CA LYS A 84 -1.60 12.22 1.77
C LYS A 84 -0.35 12.84 1.17
N SER A 85 0.82 12.23 1.39
CA SER A 85 2.09 12.69 0.84
C SER A 85 3.12 11.57 0.83
N GLY A 86 4.22 11.78 0.10
CA GLY A 86 5.34 10.86 -0.02
C GLY A 86 5.28 9.98 -1.27
N THR A 87 6.20 9.03 -1.35
CA THR A 87 6.29 8.09 -2.47
C THR A 87 6.30 6.67 -1.93
N ILE A 88 5.51 5.82 -2.58
CA ILE A 88 5.52 4.37 -2.36
C ILE A 88 5.90 3.72 -3.68
N TRP A 89 7.04 3.04 -3.71
CA TRP A 89 7.37 2.15 -4.82
C TRP A 89 6.88 0.74 -4.50
N VAL A 90 6.51 0.03 -5.55
CA VAL A 90 6.03 -1.35 -5.47
C VAL A 90 6.97 -2.21 -6.29
N TYR A 91 7.64 -3.15 -5.65
CA TYR A 91 8.49 -4.13 -6.30
C TYR A 91 7.78 -5.48 -6.32
N LYS A 92 7.64 -6.05 -7.53
CA LYS A 92 7.02 -7.36 -7.72
C LYS A 92 8.09 -8.45 -7.71
N PRO A 93 7.96 -9.50 -6.89
CA PRO A 93 8.88 -10.63 -6.93
C PRO A 93 8.90 -11.27 -8.33
N VAL A 94 10.10 -11.60 -8.80
CA VAL A 94 10.29 -12.35 -10.04
C VAL A 94 10.33 -13.84 -9.70
N PRO A 95 9.52 -14.69 -10.37
CA PRO A 95 9.57 -16.13 -10.16
C PRO A 95 10.97 -16.69 -10.45
N ARG A 96 11.41 -17.66 -9.65
CA ARG A 96 12.75 -18.28 -9.80
C ARG A 96 12.97 -18.94 -11.17
N SER A 97 11.91 -19.43 -11.82
CA SER A 97 11.97 -20.14 -13.10
C SER A 97 12.00 -19.23 -14.34
N SER A 98 12.20 -17.92 -14.19
CA SER A 98 12.20 -16.95 -15.29
C SER A 98 13.55 -16.85 -16.04
N ARG A 99 14.34 -17.93 -16.08
CA ARG A 99 15.63 -17.98 -16.78
C ARG A 99 15.61 -19.02 -17.88
#